data_AF-E6SBI3-F1
#
_entry.id   AF-E6SBI3-F1
#
_cell.length_a   1.000
_cell.length_b   1.000
_cell.length_c   1.000
_cell.angle_alpha   90.00
_cell.angle_beta   90.00
_cell.angle_gamma   90.00
#
_symmetry.space_group_name_H-M   'P 1'
#
loop_
_entity.id
_entity.type
_entity.pdbx_description
1 polymer ?
#
loop_
_entity_poly.entity_id
_entity_poly.type
_entity_poly.pdbx_seq_one_letter_code
_entity_poly.pdbx_strand_id
1 'polypeptide(L)'
;MLKRIRAVGRVAEAAPAAPDGGLSRGGEFGGSIQVRHVDAGSCNGCELEIVSAFGPVYDLERYGVRLVASPRHADVLLVTGPVTRNMADPLRKAYEAMPAPKLVVALGDCARNCGIFAGAYGVFGAVSDVIPVDREISGCPPSPEEIIAALREVSGR
;
A
#
# COMPACT_ATOMS: atom_id res chain seq x y z
N MET A 1 2.42 -35.65 -12.98
CA MET A 1 2.14 -34.21 -12.75
C MET A 1 3.15 -33.57 -11.79
N LEU A 2 3.32 -34.05 -10.55
CA LEU A 2 4.30 -33.50 -9.59
C LEU A 2 5.77 -33.50 -10.07
N LYS A 3 6.24 -34.55 -10.77
CA LYS A 3 7.60 -34.57 -11.35
C LYS A 3 7.84 -33.45 -12.37
N ARG A 4 6.82 -33.11 -13.18
CA ARG A 4 6.90 -31.99 -14.13
C ARG A 4 6.87 -30.64 -13.42
N ILE A 5 6.04 -30.48 -12.40
CA ILE A 5 5.98 -29.25 -11.59
C ILE A 5 7.33 -28.99 -10.90
N ARG A 6 7.95 -30.03 -10.32
CA ARG A 6 9.28 -29.91 -9.71
C ARG A 6 10.40 -29.66 -10.74
N ALA A 7 10.31 -30.27 -11.92
CA ALA A 7 11.31 -30.10 -12.97
C ALA A 7 11.23 -28.72 -13.66
N VAL A 8 10.03 -28.18 -13.81
CA VAL A 8 9.79 -26.85 -14.41
C VAL A 8 10.05 -25.74 -13.39
N GLY A 9 9.87 -26.00 -12.09
CA GLY A 9 10.07 -25.00 -11.05
C GLY A 9 9.07 -23.83 -11.13
N ARG A 10 9.37 -22.72 -10.46
CA ARG A 10 8.68 -21.45 -10.72
C ARG A 10 9.25 -20.87 -12.01
N VAL A 11 8.43 -20.77 -13.06
CA VAL A 11 8.75 -20.02 -14.28
C VAL A 11 8.38 -18.56 -14.05
N ALA A 12 9.12 -17.93 -13.15
CA ALA A 12 9.08 -16.50 -12.91
C ALA A 12 10.53 -16.04 -12.82
N GLU A 13 10.77 -14.76 -13.09
CA GLU A 13 12.07 -14.16 -12.82
C GLU A 13 12.47 -14.41 -11.36
N ALA A 14 13.77 -14.43 -11.05
CA ALA A 14 14.20 -14.47 -9.66
C ALA A 14 13.64 -13.24 -8.91
N ALA A 15 13.19 -13.42 -7.67
CA ALA A 15 12.87 -12.25 -6.84
C ALA A 15 14.16 -11.44 -6.64
N PRO A 16 14.12 -10.09 -6.74
CA PRO A 16 15.27 -9.28 -6.39
C PRO A 16 15.67 -9.53 -4.93
N ALA A 17 16.88 -9.13 -4.54
CA ALA A 17 17.28 -9.16 -3.14
C ALA A 17 16.26 -8.38 -2.28
N ALA A 18 16.02 -8.86 -1.06
CA ALA A 18 15.14 -8.17 -0.13
C ALA A 18 15.67 -6.75 0.12
N PRO A 19 14.78 -5.74 0.22
CA PRO A 19 15.21 -4.36 0.40
C PRO A 19 15.90 -4.16 1.75
N ASP A 20 16.98 -3.36 1.75
CA ASP A 20 17.70 -2.97 2.96
C ASP A 20 16.88 -1.93 3.74
N GLY A 21 16.69 -2.15 5.05
CA GLY A 21 16.05 -1.16 5.93
C GLY A 21 14.54 -1.30 6.09
N GLY A 22 14.03 -2.53 6.27
CA GLY A 22 12.62 -2.76 6.62
C GLY A 22 12.17 -1.96 7.84
N LEU A 23 10.89 -1.55 7.83
CA LEU A 23 10.26 -0.94 9.00
C LEU A 23 10.47 -1.84 10.23
N SER A 24 10.68 -1.25 11.40
CA SER A 24 10.92 -2.01 12.65
C SER A 24 9.82 -3.04 12.96
N ARG A 25 8.61 -2.81 12.46
CA ARG A 25 7.44 -3.70 12.55
C ARG A 25 7.17 -4.54 11.28
N GLY A 26 7.80 -4.23 10.15
CA GLY A 26 7.63 -4.98 8.90
C GLY A 26 8.08 -6.44 9.01
N GLY A 27 9.12 -6.70 9.83
CA GLY A 27 9.58 -8.05 10.13
C GLY A 27 8.56 -8.95 10.84
N GLU A 28 7.52 -8.37 11.48
CA GLU A 28 6.48 -9.14 12.19
C GLU A 28 5.60 -9.95 11.24
N PHE A 29 5.50 -9.55 9.96
CA PHE A 29 4.60 -10.18 8.98
C PHE A 29 5.21 -11.36 8.20
N GLY A 30 6.49 -11.67 8.44
CA GLY A 30 7.14 -12.87 7.90
C GLY A 30 7.13 -13.00 6.36
N GLY A 31 7.07 -11.88 5.62
CA GLY A 31 7.03 -11.90 4.16
C GLY A 31 5.65 -12.12 3.54
N SER A 32 4.57 -11.96 4.30
CA SER A 32 3.20 -12.02 3.79
C SER A 32 2.37 -10.90 4.39
N ILE A 33 1.95 -9.93 3.58
CA ILE A 33 1.13 -8.78 4.03
C ILE A 33 -0.15 -8.65 3.21
N GLN A 34 -1.26 -8.45 3.92
CA GLN A 34 -2.55 -8.21 3.31
C GLN A 34 -2.84 -6.71 3.28
N VAL A 35 -2.95 -6.15 2.09
CA VAL A 35 -3.11 -4.72 1.86
C VAL A 35 -4.56 -4.40 1.55
N ARG A 36 -5.15 -3.45 2.27
CA ARG A 36 -6.41 -2.81 1.90
C ARG A 36 -6.14 -1.41 1.41
N HIS A 37 -6.46 -1.16 0.15
CA HIS A 37 -6.47 0.20 -0.40
C HIS A 37 -7.71 0.99 0.05
N VAL A 38 -7.54 2.25 0.44
CA VAL A 38 -8.63 3.18 0.74
C VAL A 38 -8.37 4.49 0.00
N ASP A 39 -9.27 4.83 -0.91
CA ASP A 39 -9.33 6.15 -1.52
C ASP A 39 -10.01 7.13 -0.55
N ALA A 40 -9.29 8.17 -0.10
CA ALA A 40 -9.80 9.20 0.80
C ALA A 40 -10.22 10.51 0.08
N GLY A 41 -10.09 10.57 -1.25
CA GLY A 41 -10.32 11.80 -2.04
C GLY A 41 -9.45 11.93 -3.29
N SER A 42 -8.89 10.85 -3.79
CA SER A 42 -7.96 10.78 -4.92
C SER A 42 -8.61 11.17 -6.26
N CYS A 43 -7.76 11.50 -7.23
CA CYS A 43 -8.15 11.75 -8.63
C CYS A 43 -8.09 10.48 -9.51
N ASN A 44 -7.97 9.29 -8.90
CA ASN A 44 -7.71 8.00 -9.54
C ASN A 44 -6.31 7.81 -10.15
N GLY A 45 -5.42 8.79 -10.06
CA GLY A 45 -4.06 8.68 -10.61
C GLY A 45 -3.20 7.63 -9.89
N CYS A 46 -3.19 7.65 -8.55
CA CYS A 46 -2.42 6.69 -7.77
C CYS A 46 -3.02 5.27 -7.85
N GLU A 47 -4.33 5.17 -8.00
CA GLU A 47 -5.08 3.92 -8.13
C GLU A 47 -4.71 3.17 -9.41
N LEU A 48 -4.51 3.88 -10.53
CA LEU A 48 -4.02 3.27 -11.76
C LEU A 48 -2.64 2.65 -11.56
N GLU A 49 -1.74 3.31 -10.84
CA GLU A 49 -0.40 2.78 -10.57
C GLU A 49 -0.43 1.62 -9.56
N ILE A 50 -1.35 1.64 -8.58
CA ILE A 50 -1.61 0.49 -7.71
C ILE A 50 -2.06 -0.70 -8.56
N VAL A 51 -3.06 -0.52 -9.44
CA VAL A 51 -3.56 -1.61 -10.29
C VAL A 51 -2.46 -2.13 -11.21
N SER A 52 -1.61 -1.25 -11.76
CA SER A 52 -0.44 -1.64 -12.54
C SER A 52 0.55 -2.47 -11.72
N ALA A 53 0.86 -2.07 -10.49
CA ALA A 53 1.77 -2.80 -9.60
C ALA A 53 1.27 -4.22 -9.29
N PHE A 54 -0.04 -4.41 -9.11
CA PHE A 54 -0.66 -5.74 -8.94
C PHE A 54 -0.98 -6.44 -10.27
N GLY A 55 -0.75 -5.78 -11.40
CA GLY A 55 -0.95 -6.33 -12.74
C GLY A 55 0.13 -7.34 -13.12
N PRO A 56 -0.07 -8.10 -14.21
CA PRO A 56 0.80 -9.21 -14.60
C PRO A 56 2.23 -8.79 -15.00
N VAL A 57 2.45 -7.51 -15.31
CA VAL A 57 3.78 -6.99 -15.70
C VAL A 57 4.69 -6.88 -14.47
N TYR A 58 4.16 -6.34 -13.37
CA TYR A 58 4.92 -6.08 -12.15
C TYR A 58 4.72 -7.17 -11.09
N ASP A 59 3.55 -7.80 -11.08
CA ASP A 59 3.16 -8.97 -10.28
C ASP A 59 3.58 -8.83 -8.81
N LEU A 60 3.15 -7.77 -8.14
CA LEU A 60 3.49 -7.54 -6.73
C LEU A 60 3.07 -8.70 -5.79
N GLU A 61 2.07 -9.50 -6.19
CA GLU A 61 1.62 -10.67 -5.42
C GLU A 61 2.71 -11.72 -5.21
N ARG A 62 3.67 -11.85 -6.14
CA ARG A 62 4.79 -12.80 -5.99
C ARG A 62 5.68 -12.53 -4.78
N TYR A 63 5.67 -11.29 -4.28
CA TYR A 63 6.43 -10.86 -3.11
C TYR A 63 5.67 -11.05 -1.80
N GLY A 64 4.50 -11.71 -1.83
CA GLY A 64 3.68 -11.97 -0.65
C GLY A 64 2.81 -10.80 -0.23
N VAL A 65 2.59 -9.83 -1.12
CA VAL A 65 1.71 -8.69 -0.88
C VAL A 65 0.39 -8.94 -1.60
N ARG A 66 -0.74 -8.94 -0.90
CA ARG A 66 -2.04 -9.25 -1.54
C ARG A 66 -3.10 -8.21 -1.25
N LEU A 67 -3.89 -7.83 -2.25
CA LEU A 67 -5.05 -6.97 -2.04
C LEU A 67 -6.20 -7.74 -1.37
N VAL A 68 -6.77 -7.15 -0.33
CA VAL A 68 -7.97 -7.65 0.35
C VAL A 68 -9.10 -6.63 0.30
N ALA A 69 -10.34 -7.12 0.29
CA ALA A 69 -11.52 -6.27 0.17
C ALA A 69 -11.93 -5.61 1.50
N SER A 70 -11.60 -6.22 2.63
CA SER A 70 -12.04 -5.78 3.96
C SER A 70 -10.85 -5.32 4.80
N PRO A 71 -10.91 -4.16 5.46
CA PRO A 71 -9.91 -3.75 6.45
C PRO A 71 -9.73 -4.75 7.59
N ARG A 72 -10.77 -5.55 7.91
CA ARG A 72 -10.69 -6.57 8.96
C ARG A 72 -9.74 -7.73 8.63
N HIS A 73 -9.37 -7.87 7.36
CA HIS A 73 -8.41 -8.88 6.88
C HIS A 73 -7.08 -8.24 6.45
N ALA A 74 -6.88 -6.96 6.74
CA ALA A 74 -5.74 -6.19 6.27
C ALA A 74 -4.73 -5.98 7.40
N ASP A 75 -3.47 -6.21 7.07
CA ASP A 75 -2.30 -5.87 7.87
C ASP A 75 -1.83 -4.45 7.56
N VAL A 76 -2.02 -4.01 6.30
CA VAL A 76 -1.58 -2.71 5.80
C VAL A 76 -2.75 -1.95 5.20
N LEU A 77 -2.94 -0.70 5.62
CA LEU A 77 -3.86 0.24 4.99
C LEU A 77 -3.07 1.12 4.02
N LEU A 78 -3.32 0.99 2.73
CA LEU A 78 -2.72 1.83 1.70
C LEU A 78 -3.71 2.95 1.36
N VAL A 79 -3.38 4.19 1.72
CA VAL A 79 -4.31 5.33 1.61
C VAL A 79 -3.85 6.29 0.53
N THR A 80 -4.77 6.71 -0.34
CA THR A 80 -4.52 7.65 -1.43
C THR A 80 -5.37 8.90 -1.32
N GLY A 81 -4.89 9.96 -2.00
CA GLY A 81 -5.59 11.24 -2.11
C GLY A 81 -5.45 12.12 -0.87
N PRO A 82 -5.81 13.41 -0.98
CA PRO A 82 -6.01 14.25 0.19
C PRO A 82 -7.21 13.71 0.96
N VAL A 83 -7.18 13.72 2.29
CA VAL A 83 -8.34 13.27 3.05
C VAL A 83 -9.43 14.33 2.92
N THR A 84 -10.52 14.00 2.25
CA THR A 84 -11.69 14.88 2.17
C THR A 84 -12.42 14.94 3.51
N ARG A 85 -13.14 16.03 3.78
CA ARG A 85 -13.93 16.18 5.02
C ARG A 85 -14.89 15.02 5.24
N ASN A 86 -15.50 14.53 4.17
CA ASN A 86 -16.44 13.41 4.21
C ASN A 86 -15.76 12.06 4.44
N MET A 87 -14.48 11.92 4.07
CA MET A 87 -13.72 10.67 4.23
C MET A 87 -12.94 10.57 5.55
N ALA A 88 -12.80 11.66 6.31
CA ALA A 88 -12.08 11.63 7.59
C ALA A 88 -12.64 10.57 8.56
N ASP A 89 -13.96 10.55 8.78
CA ASP A 89 -14.60 9.59 9.68
C ASP A 89 -14.59 8.15 9.13
N PRO A 90 -14.95 7.88 7.86
CA PRO A 90 -14.80 6.56 7.25
C PRO A 90 -13.37 6.01 7.33
N LEU A 91 -12.36 6.86 7.13
CA LEU A 91 -10.95 6.45 7.18
C LEU A 91 -10.54 6.02 8.59
N ARG A 92 -10.91 6.78 9.63
CA ARG A 92 -10.66 6.37 11.03
C ARG A 92 -11.32 5.04 11.35
N LYS A 93 -12.57 4.84 10.94
CA LYS A 93 -13.30 3.58 11.16
C LYS A 93 -12.67 2.40 10.44
N ALA A 94 -12.15 2.61 9.22
CA ALA A 94 -11.44 1.56 8.50
C ALA A 94 -10.15 1.16 9.23
N TYR A 95 -9.37 2.14 9.71
CA TYR A 95 -8.16 1.90 10.49
C TYR A 95 -8.46 1.21 11.83
N GLU A 96 -9.49 1.63 12.56
CA GLU A 96 -9.92 1.01 13.81
C GLU A 96 -10.35 -0.44 13.63
N ALA A 97 -10.99 -0.77 12.50
CA ALA A 97 -11.46 -2.11 12.19
C ALA A 97 -10.34 -3.12 11.85
N MET A 98 -9.11 -2.66 11.61
CA MET A 98 -7.97 -3.53 11.34
C MET A 98 -7.45 -4.22 12.61
N PRO A 99 -7.13 -5.53 12.55
CA PRO A 99 -6.46 -6.25 13.63
C PRO A 99 -5.03 -5.73 13.86
N ALA A 100 -4.45 -6.01 15.03
CA ALA A 100 -3.03 -5.78 15.28
C ALA A 100 -2.22 -7.06 14.97
N PRO A 101 -0.97 -6.95 14.49
CA PRO A 101 -0.26 -5.72 14.11
C PRO A 101 -0.80 -5.10 12.81
N LYS A 102 -0.91 -3.76 12.78
CA LYS A 102 -1.34 -2.98 11.60
C LYS A 102 -0.38 -1.84 11.28
N LEU A 103 -0.27 -1.54 9.99
CA LEU A 103 0.50 -0.43 9.44
C LEU A 103 -0.34 0.42 8.48
N VAL A 104 0.04 1.68 8.32
CA VAL A 104 -0.56 2.62 7.38
C VAL A 104 0.50 3.17 6.44
N VAL A 105 0.22 3.10 5.14
CA VAL A 105 1.06 3.63 4.08
C VAL A 105 0.30 4.72 3.35
N ALA A 106 0.81 5.95 3.36
CA ALA A 106 0.28 7.06 2.59
C ALA A 106 0.93 7.08 1.19
N LEU A 107 0.11 6.97 0.15
CA LEU A 107 0.55 6.88 -1.24
C LEU A 107 0.26 8.18 -2.00
N GLY A 108 1.33 8.79 -2.50
CA GLY A 108 1.31 9.98 -3.33
C GLY A 108 1.32 11.27 -2.53
N ASP A 109 1.70 12.36 -3.19
CA ASP A 109 1.92 13.66 -2.54
C ASP A 109 0.63 14.21 -1.91
N CYS A 110 -0.52 13.95 -2.53
CA CYS A 110 -1.80 14.36 -1.97
C CYS A 110 -2.09 13.68 -0.63
N ALA A 111 -1.69 12.42 -0.43
CA ALA A 111 -1.86 11.73 0.84
C ALA A 111 -0.89 12.23 1.93
N ARG A 112 0.30 12.69 1.52
CA ARG A 112 1.37 13.17 2.41
C ARG A 112 1.16 14.60 2.90
N ASN A 113 0.75 15.50 2.01
CA ASN A 113 0.71 16.94 2.29
C ASN A 113 -0.43 17.68 1.58
N CYS A 114 -1.48 16.96 1.15
CA CYS A 114 -2.60 17.47 0.34
C CYS A 114 -2.26 17.87 -1.10
N GLY A 115 -0.97 17.91 -1.48
CA GLY A 115 -0.51 18.26 -2.81
C GLY A 115 -1.10 19.59 -3.30
N ILE A 116 -1.58 19.60 -4.55
CA ILE A 116 -2.23 20.78 -5.16
C ILE A 116 -3.54 21.20 -4.45
N PHE A 117 -4.14 20.30 -3.66
CA PHE A 117 -5.40 20.57 -2.96
C PHE A 117 -5.20 21.10 -1.54
N ALA A 118 -3.97 21.42 -1.14
CA ALA A 118 -3.68 22.04 0.14
C ALA A 118 -4.50 23.33 0.35
N GLY A 119 -5.24 23.41 1.45
CA GLY A 119 -6.10 24.55 1.78
C GLY A 119 -7.44 24.62 1.03
N ALA A 120 -7.76 23.63 0.17
CA ALA A 120 -9.04 23.58 -0.51
C ALA A 120 -10.22 23.34 0.47
N TYR A 121 -11.38 23.94 0.19
CA TYR A 121 -12.53 23.91 1.09
C TYR A 121 -12.98 22.49 1.48
N GLY A 122 -12.90 21.53 0.55
CA GLY A 122 -13.35 20.15 0.74
C GLY A 122 -12.31 19.22 1.37
N VAL A 123 -11.08 19.69 1.53
CA VAL A 123 -9.98 18.91 2.11
C VAL A 123 -9.97 19.10 3.63
N PHE A 124 -9.87 17.99 4.34
CA PHE A 124 -9.63 17.95 5.78
C PHE A 124 -8.15 18.12 6.07
N GLY A 125 -7.29 17.35 5.40
CA GLY A 125 -5.85 17.35 5.62
C GLY A 125 -5.15 16.19 4.92
N ALA A 126 -3.89 15.96 5.31
CA ALA A 126 -3.11 14.80 4.93
C ALA A 126 -3.61 13.55 5.68
N VAL A 127 -3.13 12.37 5.29
CA VAL A 127 -3.49 11.12 5.97
C VAL A 127 -3.01 11.12 7.43
N SER A 128 -1.82 11.69 7.68
CA SER A 128 -1.21 11.82 9.01
C SER A 128 -2.00 12.72 9.98
N ASP A 129 -2.87 13.60 9.45
CA ASP A 129 -3.77 14.43 10.27
C ASP A 129 -4.97 13.63 10.81
N VAL A 130 -5.22 12.42 10.28
CA VAL A 130 -6.43 11.63 10.57
C VAL A 130 -6.10 10.29 11.24
N ILE A 131 -5.05 9.60 10.79
CA ILE A 131 -4.58 8.31 11.32
C ILE A 131 -3.05 8.29 11.35
N PRO A 132 -2.41 7.50 12.25
CA PRO A 132 -0.95 7.41 12.29
C PRO A 132 -0.43 6.78 11.00
N VAL A 133 0.56 7.40 10.38
CA VAL A 133 1.21 6.93 9.15
C VAL A 133 2.57 6.34 9.49
N ASP A 134 2.82 5.10 9.06
CA ASP A 134 4.10 4.41 9.28
C ASP A 134 5.07 4.61 8.11
N ARG A 135 4.55 4.77 6.88
CA ARG A 135 5.36 5.00 5.68
C ARG A 135 4.65 5.93 4.71
N GLU A 136 5.44 6.78 4.06
CA GLU A 136 4.98 7.64 2.98
C GLU A 136 5.70 7.28 1.68
N ILE A 137 4.98 7.32 0.57
CA ILE A 137 5.51 7.14 -0.77
C ILE A 137 5.23 8.43 -1.55
N SER A 138 6.29 9.16 -1.91
CA SER A 138 6.20 10.41 -2.67
C SER A 138 5.89 10.18 -4.14
N GLY A 139 5.13 11.07 -4.77
CA GLY A 139 4.86 11.03 -6.22
C GLY A 139 3.47 11.53 -6.62
N CYS A 140 3.28 11.85 -7.90
CA CYS A 140 2.01 12.35 -8.43
C CYS A 140 1.71 11.87 -9.88
N PRO A 141 1.36 10.59 -10.09
CA PRO A 141 1.43 9.49 -9.12
C PRO A 141 2.85 8.91 -9.00
N PRO A 142 3.19 8.23 -7.90
CA PRO A 142 4.40 7.42 -7.82
C PRO A 142 4.33 6.27 -8.83
N SER A 143 5.46 5.92 -9.43
CA SER A 143 5.54 4.81 -10.39
C SER A 143 5.24 3.45 -9.74
N PRO A 144 4.81 2.43 -10.50
CA PRO A 144 4.58 1.08 -9.96
C PRO A 144 5.81 0.50 -9.28
N GLU A 145 7.00 0.81 -9.81
CA GLU A 145 8.29 0.36 -9.26
C GLU A 145 8.56 0.92 -7.87
N GLU A 146 8.24 2.20 -7.65
CA GLU A 146 8.33 2.84 -6.33
C GLU A 146 7.32 2.25 -5.35
N ILE A 147 6.10 1.96 -5.80
CA ILE A 147 5.07 1.30 -5.00
C ILE A 147 5.53 -0.10 -4.57
N ILE A 148 6.09 -0.87 -5.50
CA ILE A 148 6.61 -2.21 -5.24
C ILE A 148 7.74 -2.15 -4.24
N ALA A 149 8.73 -1.26 -4.45
CA ALA A 149 9.87 -1.12 -3.55
C ALA A 149 9.39 -0.81 -2.11
N ALA A 150 8.48 0.15 -1.95
CA ALA A 150 7.96 0.52 -0.65
C ALA A 150 7.15 -0.61 0.01
N LEU A 151 6.30 -1.34 -0.73
CA LEU A 151 5.53 -2.45 -0.17
C LEU A 151 6.40 -3.68 0.11
N ARG A 152 7.51 -3.85 -0.61
CA ARG A 152 8.53 -4.87 -0.33
C ARG A 152 9.32 -4.57 0.94
N GLU A 153 9.61 -3.31 1.23
CA GLU A 153 10.20 -2.89 2.52
C GLU A 153 9.26 -3.20 3.68
N VAL A 154 7.96 -3.03 3.48
CA VAL A 154 6.94 -3.35 4.49
C VAL A 154 6.83 -4.87 4.69
N SER A 155 6.85 -5.66 3.62
CA SER A 155 6.75 -7.13 3.71
C SER A 155 8.06 -7.80 4.13
N GLY A 156 9.21 -7.15 3.92
CA GLY A 156 10.54 -7.70 4.15
C GLY A 156 11.00 -8.71 3.09
N ARG A 157 10.49 -8.62 1.85
CA ARG A 157 10.79 -9.54 0.74
C ARG A 157 11.15 -8.81 -0.53
#